data_AF-A0A815LXD0-F1
#
_entry.id   AF-A0A815LXD0-F1
#
_cell.length_a   1.000
_cell.length_b   1.000
_cell.length_c   1.000
_cell.angle_alpha   90.00
_cell.angle_beta   90.00
_cell.angle_gamma   90.00
#
_symmetry.space_group_name_H-M   'P 1'
#
loop_
_entity.id
_entity.type
_entity.pdbx_description
1 polymer ?
#
loop_
_entity_poly.entity_id
_entity_poly.type
_entity_poly.pdbx_seq_one_letter_code
_entity_poly.pdbx_strand_id
1 'polypeptide(L)'
;MASTTQKRQPKQTNLSDDVHSQENRHLSSLLSSLSHIRIFAMRRPKPQCLTKENWLLHNVTSTTKEKWCLQFIYQQFTDEDGESPSEAYWKWAENGWNDSKPHRFPLGRKAGKPLYSLWNGKRLGYIEARKTIYAPLYAKYVEQTDAYKKLNDIYIKYCCGDMNDKQKRPMALLDFDGWDHLGQGYSLEEVIDKEKPKMGHAFVLAGLLENNLFWLSEPEKSTAEELRKGGELLKDI
;
A
#
# COMPACT_ATOMS: atom_id res chain seq x y z
N MET A 1 -23.76 28.68 -62.92
CA MET A 1 -22.87 29.00 -61.78
C MET A 1 -22.36 27.69 -61.21
N ALA A 2 -21.15 27.28 -61.59
CA ALA A 2 -20.51 26.05 -61.11
C ALA A 2 -19.46 26.43 -60.05
N SER A 3 -19.60 25.92 -58.83
CA SER A 3 -18.71 26.17 -57.71
C SER A 3 -17.59 25.14 -57.70
N THR A 4 -16.37 25.57 -58.00
CA THR A 4 -15.17 24.73 -58.01
C THR A 4 -14.58 24.68 -56.60
N THR A 5 -14.72 23.56 -55.91
CA THR A 5 -14.11 23.33 -54.59
C THR A 5 -12.65 22.91 -54.74
N GLN A 6 -11.71 23.78 -54.37
CA GLN A 6 -10.28 23.46 -54.30
C GLN A 6 -9.98 22.56 -53.09
N LYS A 7 -9.43 21.37 -53.35
CA LYS A 7 -8.85 20.48 -52.33
C LYS A 7 -7.51 21.05 -51.84
N ARG A 8 -7.40 21.36 -50.55
CA ARG A 8 -6.12 21.66 -49.88
C ARG A 8 -5.32 20.38 -49.67
N GLN A 9 -4.04 20.40 -50.05
CA GLN A 9 -3.08 19.35 -49.70
C GLN A 9 -2.50 19.56 -48.29
N PRO A 10 -2.16 18.48 -47.55
CA PRO A 10 -1.56 18.58 -46.23
C PRO A 10 -0.09 19.01 -46.31
N LYS A 11 0.30 19.95 -45.44
CA LYS A 11 1.69 20.35 -45.23
C LYS A 11 2.46 19.19 -44.60
N GLN A 12 3.50 18.71 -45.27
CA GLN A 12 4.54 17.88 -44.65
C GLN A 12 5.39 18.77 -43.73
N THR A 13 5.36 18.48 -42.43
CA THR A 13 6.33 19.02 -41.47
C THR A 13 7.44 18.00 -41.30
N ASN A 14 8.63 18.33 -41.79
CA ASN A 14 9.86 17.63 -41.44
C ASN A 14 10.20 17.97 -39.98
N LEU A 15 9.90 17.07 -39.05
CA LEU A 15 10.57 17.05 -37.75
C LEU A 15 11.89 16.33 -37.94
N SER A 16 12.98 17.06 -37.72
CA SER A 16 14.34 16.54 -37.66
C SER A 16 14.49 15.60 -36.46
N ASP A 17 14.70 14.32 -36.75
CA ASP A 17 15.18 13.31 -35.82
C ASP A 17 16.65 13.56 -35.50
N ASP A 18 16.99 14.44 -34.55
CA ASP A 18 18.37 14.51 -34.02
C ASP A 18 18.52 15.23 -32.66
N VAL A 19 17.54 15.06 -31.76
CA VAL A 19 17.69 15.45 -30.34
C VAL A 19 17.38 14.24 -29.44
N HIS A 20 18.04 13.13 -29.73
CA HIS A 20 18.09 11.94 -28.87
C HIS A 20 19.56 11.58 -28.52
N SER A 21 20.38 12.60 -28.26
CA SER A 21 21.79 12.42 -27.88
C SER A 21 21.98 12.66 -26.38
N GLN A 22 22.50 11.61 -25.73
CA GLN A 22 23.15 11.56 -24.41
C GLN A 22 22.38 11.94 -23.14
N GLU A 23 21.54 12.97 -23.08
CA GLU A 23 20.84 13.36 -21.84
C GLU A 23 19.85 12.29 -21.35
N ASN A 24 19.18 11.57 -22.26
CA ASN A 24 18.30 10.45 -21.91
C ASN A 24 19.02 9.22 -21.36
N ARG A 25 20.34 9.08 -21.59
CA ARG A 25 21.11 7.96 -21.01
C ARG A 25 21.42 8.17 -19.53
N HIS A 26 21.57 9.41 -19.09
CA HIS A 26 21.74 9.73 -17.66
C HIS A 26 20.42 9.62 -16.88
N LEU A 27 19.30 10.00 -17.49
CA LEU A 27 17.99 9.74 -16.88
C LEU A 27 17.71 8.23 -16.77
N SER A 28 18.08 7.43 -17.76
CA SER A 28 17.91 5.96 -17.70
C SER A 28 18.68 5.30 -16.53
N SER A 29 19.89 5.78 -16.18
CA SER A 29 20.62 5.24 -15.02
C SER A 29 20.04 5.70 -13.68
N LEU A 30 19.49 6.92 -13.60
CA LEU A 30 18.74 7.40 -12.44
C LEU A 30 17.37 6.70 -12.31
N LEU A 31 16.74 6.31 -13.43
CA LEU A 31 15.50 5.55 -13.44
C LEU A 31 15.72 4.06 -13.11
N SER A 32 16.96 3.57 -13.14
CA SER A 32 17.28 2.19 -12.73
C SER A 32 17.13 1.97 -11.22
N SER A 33 17.01 3.05 -10.43
CA SER A 33 16.64 2.99 -9.01
C SER A 33 15.13 3.14 -8.76
N LEU A 34 14.31 3.31 -9.81
CA LEU A 34 12.88 3.38 -9.62
C LEU A 34 12.32 2.02 -9.20
N SER A 35 11.40 2.07 -8.25
CA SER A 35 10.52 0.97 -7.89
C SER A 35 10.01 0.22 -9.13
N HIS A 36 10.13 -1.10 -9.13
CA HIS A 36 9.70 -1.95 -10.26
C HIS A 36 8.25 -2.41 -10.07
N ILE A 37 7.61 -2.00 -8.98
CA ILE A 37 6.26 -2.37 -8.60
C ILE A 37 5.31 -1.21 -8.89
N ARG A 38 4.37 -1.44 -9.80
CA ARG A 38 3.20 -0.57 -9.97
C ARG A 38 2.03 -1.10 -9.15
N ILE A 39 1.19 -0.19 -8.68
CA ILE A 39 -0.01 -0.54 -7.92
C ILE A 39 -1.21 -0.01 -8.69
N PHE A 40 -2.26 -0.82 -8.83
CA PHE A 40 -3.46 -0.41 -9.56
C PHE A 40 -4.73 -0.75 -8.78
N ALA A 41 -5.74 0.09 -9.00
CA ALA A 41 -7.09 -0.12 -8.49
C ALA A 41 -7.73 -1.34 -9.17
N MET A 42 -8.29 -2.26 -8.39
CA MET A 42 -9.22 -3.27 -8.90
C MET A 42 -10.66 -2.86 -8.71
N ARG A 43 -11.46 -3.07 -9.76
CA ARG A 43 -12.91 -3.26 -9.59
C ARG A 43 -13.14 -4.65 -9.02
N ARG A 44 -14.16 -4.79 -8.15
CA ARG A 44 -14.46 -6.08 -7.46
C ARG A 44 -14.42 -7.26 -8.44
N PRO A 45 -13.46 -8.19 -8.27
CA PRO A 45 -13.45 -9.39 -9.08
C PRO A 45 -14.73 -10.17 -8.79
N LYS A 46 -15.29 -10.81 -9.82
CA LYS A 46 -16.43 -11.71 -9.63
C LYS A 46 -16.01 -12.82 -8.64
N PRO A 47 -16.93 -13.34 -7.79
CA PRO A 47 -16.60 -14.33 -6.76
C PRO A 47 -15.80 -15.54 -7.29
N GLN A 48 -16.06 -15.93 -8.53
CA GLN A 48 -15.39 -17.01 -9.26
C GLN A 48 -13.89 -16.81 -9.55
N CYS A 49 -13.32 -15.62 -9.28
CA CYS A 49 -11.90 -15.31 -9.53
C CYS A 49 -11.04 -15.36 -8.25
N LEU A 50 -11.60 -15.74 -7.09
CA LEU A 50 -10.85 -15.86 -5.84
C LEU A 50 -10.21 -17.26 -5.74
N THR A 51 -8.88 -17.33 -5.79
CA THR A 51 -8.12 -18.55 -5.48
C THR A 51 -7.98 -18.73 -3.96
N LYS A 52 -7.60 -19.94 -3.51
CA LYS A 52 -7.33 -20.25 -2.10
C LYS A 52 -6.23 -19.34 -1.53
N GLU A 53 -5.23 -19.01 -2.33
CA GLU A 53 -4.12 -18.10 -1.98
C GLU A 53 -4.61 -16.66 -1.78
N ASN A 54 -5.46 -16.15 -2.68
CA ASN A 54 -6.06 -14.81 -2.53
C ASN A 54 -6.92 -14.72 -1.26
N TRP A 55 -7.52 -15.84 -0.85
CA TRP A 55 -8.32 -15.93 0.36
C TRP A 55 -7.46 -15.85 1.65
N LEU A 56 -6.25 -16.43 1.66
CA LEU A 56 -5.34 -16.36 2.81
C LEU A 56 -4.83 -14.94 3.08
N LEU A 57 -4.44 -14.20 2.03
CA LEU A 57 -4.10 -12.78 2.15
C LEU A 57 -5.31 -11.96 2.64
N HIS A 58 -6.51 -12.27 2.15
CA HIS A 58 -7.73 -11.62 2.59
C HIS A 58 -8.02 -11.87 4.09
N ASN A 59 -7.71 -13.05 4.64
CA ASN A 59 -7.92 -13.31 6.06
C ASN A 59 -6.94 -12.57 6.97
N VAL A 60 -5.66 -12.52 6.62
CA VAL A 60 -4.68 -11.71 7.39
C VAL A 60 -5.00 -10.22 7.32
N THR A 61 -5.49 -9.74 6.17
CA THR A 61 -5.96 -8.36 6.07
C THR A 61 -7.18 -8.13 6.95
N SER A 62 -8.11 -9.10 7.06
CA SER A 62 -9.33 -8.95 7.87
C SER A 62 -9.04 -8.88 9.38
N THR A 63 -8.17 -9.75 9.91
CA THR A 63 -7.83 -9.79 11.34
C THR A 63 -6.97 -8.59 11.75
N THR A 64 -5.99 -8.21 10.94
CA THR A 64 -5.16 -7.04 11.22
C THR A 64 -5.99 -5.75 11.15
N LYS A 65 -6.85 -5.63 10.13
CA LYS A 65 -7.69 -4.46 9.94
C LYS A 65 -8.73 -4.33 11.04
N GLU A 66 -9.32 -5.42 11.50
CA GLU A 66 -10.21 -5.40 12.65
C GLU A 66 -9.49 -4.90 13.91
N LYS A 67 -8.35 -5.50 14.26
CA LYS A 67 -7.57 -5.06 15.44
C LYS A 67 -7.23 -3.58 15.38
N TRP A 68 -6.89 -3.07 14.19
CA TRP A 68 -6.68 -1.64 13.97
C TRP A 68 -7.98 -0.82 14.08
N CYS A 69 -9.09 -1.28 13.51
CA CYS A 69 -10.38 -0.58 13.59
C CYS A 69 -10.93 -0.50 15.02
N LEU A 70 -10.60 -1.47 15.87
CA LEU A 70 -10.97 -1.44 17.30
C LEU A 70 -10.18 -0.39 18.10
N GLN A 71 -9.08 0.14 17.54
CA GLN A 71 -8.35 1.28 18.14
C GLN A 71 -9.01 2.63 17.81
N PHE A 72 -9.98 2.67 16.90
CA PHE A 72 -10.61 3.91 16.49
C PHE A 72 -11.61 4.41 17.53
N ILE A 73 -11.44 5.67 17.93
CA ILE A 73 -12.41 6.38 18.76
C ILE A 73 -13.38 7.12 17.85
N TYR A 74 -14.66 6.89 18.07
CA TYR A 74 -15.77 7.57 17.38
C TYR A 74 -16.45 8.55 18.34
N GLN A 75 -17.17 9.54 17.82
CA GLN A 75 -17.84 10.55 18.65
C GLN A 75 -18.77 9.97 19.72
N GLN A 76 -19.46 8.87 19.43
CA GLN A 76 -20.34 8.18 20.40
C GLN A 76 -19.59 7.47 21.54
N PHE A 77 -18.26 7.42 21.45
CA PHE A 77 -17.39 6.69 22.34
C PHE A 77 -16.45 7.61 23.12
N THR A 78 -16.65 8.92 23.03
CA THR A 78 -15.95 9.89 23.86
C THR A 78 -16.77 10.30 25.08
N ASP A 79 -16.11 10.91 26.06
CA ASP A 79 -16.75 11.70 27.12
C ASP A 79 -17.45 12.96 26.56
N GLU A 80 -18.03 13.76 27.47
CA GLU A 80 -18.74 15.01 27.14
C GLU A 80 -17.84 16.04 26.43
N ASP A 81 -16.55 16.05 26.76
CA ASP A 81 -15.55 16.95 26.18
C ASP A 81 -15.02 16.46 24.82
N GLY A 82 -15.32 15.21 24.42
CA GLY A 82 -14.82 14.65 23.18
C GLY A 82 -13.35 14.24 23.22
N GLU A 83 -12.74 14.23 24.41
CA GLU A 83 -11.30 14.06 24.57
C GLU A 83 -10.92 12.63 24.91
N SER A 84 -11.54 12.05 25.93
CA SER A 84 -11.17 10.72 26.43
C SER A 84 -12.15 9.64 25.99
N PRO A 85 -11.70 8.38 25.80
CA PRO A 85 -12.60 7.28 25.56
C PRO A 85 -13.50 7.01 26.78
N SER A 86 -14.79 6.92 26.54
CA SER A 86 -15.80 6.52 27.53
C SER A 86 -15.64 5.07 27.98
N GLU A 87 -16.27 4.67 29.09
CA GLU A 87 -16.35 3.26 29.50
C GLU A 87 -17.03 2.38 28.42
N ALA A 88 -18.00 2.94 27.71
CA ALA A 88 -18.69 2.25 26.61
C ALA A 88 -17.74 1.88 25.46
N TYR A 89 -16.73 2.71 25.18
CA TYR A 89 -15.67 2.38 24.23
C TYR A 89 -14.90 1.13 24.67
N TRP A 90 -14.41 1.12 25.91
CA TRP A 90 -13.57 0.02 26.41
C TRP A 90 -14.32 -1.31 26.39
N LYS A 91 -15.58 -1.29 26.81
CA LYS A 91 -16.45 -2.47 26.72
C LYS A 91 -16.67 -2.92 25.27
N TRP A 92 -16.83 -2.00 24.33
CA TRP A 92 -16.97 -2.33 22.91
C TRP A 92 -15.67 -2.91 22.33
N ALA A 93 -14.53 -2.28 22.60
CA ALA A 93 -13.23 -2.69 22.11
C ALA A 93 -12.82 -4.07 22.66
N GLU A 94 -13.03 -4.31 23.96
CA GLU A 94 -12.79 -5.61 24.62
C GLU A 94 -13.63 -6.73 23.98
N ASN A 95 -14.92 -6.49 23.76
CA ASN A 95 -15.77 -7.45 23.07
C ASN A 95 -15.26 -7.75 21.66
N GLY A 96 -14.79 -6.74 20.92
CA GLY A 96 -14.21 -6.91 19.60
C GLY A 96 -12.90 -7.71 19.61
N TRP A 97 -12.02 -7.47 20.59
CA TRP A 97 -10.77 -8.22 20.72
C TRP A 97 -10.98 -9.68 21.10
N ASN A 98 -12.06 -9.97 21.82
CA ASN A 98 -12.45 -11.32 22.23
C ASN A 98 -13.30 -12.06 21.17
N ASP A 99 -13.68 -11.41 20.07
CA ASP A 99 -14.43 -12.08 18.99
C ASP A 99 -13.50 -12.99 18.16
N SER A 100 -13.91 -14.24 18.01
CA SER A 100 -13.24 -15.23 17.16
C SER A 100 -13.34 -14.93 15.66
N LYS A 101 -14.27 -14.06 15.24
CA LYS A 101 -14.56 -13.76 13.83
C LYS A 101 -14.18 -12.32 13.49
N PRO A 102 -13.41 -12.10 12.42
CA PRO A 102 -12.98 -10.76 12.10
C PRO A 102 -14.06 -9.89 11.46
N HIS A 103 -14.34 -8.75 12.09
CA HIS A 103 -15.26 -7.72 11.60
C HIS A 103 -14.50 -6.59 10.91
N ARG A 104 -14.57 -6.56 9.57
CA ARG A 104 -13.97 -5.47 8.78
C ARG A 104 -14.53 -4.07 9.11
N PHE A 105 -15.78 -4.01 9.57
CA PHE A 105 -16.46 -2.78 9.95
C PHE A 105 -17.24 -3.04 11.25
N PRO A 106 -16.59 -3.02 12.42
CA PRO A 106 -17.21 -3.43 13.68
C PRO A 106 -18.38 -2.53 14.11
N LEU A 107 -18.40 -1.25 13.67
CA LEU A 107 -19.55 -0.33 13.83
C LEU A 107 -20.42 -0.22 12.56
N GLY A 108 -20.20 -1.09 11.58
CA GLY A 108 -20.84 -1.02 10.27
C GLY A 108 -20.24 0.07 9.35
N ARG A 109 -20.65 0.07 8.09
CA ARG A 109 -20.09 0.94 7.04
C ARG A 109 -20.48 2.42 7.18
N LYS A 110 -21.44 2.74 8.04
CA LYS A 110 -22.02 4.07 8.21
C LYS A 110 -21.56 4.79 9.48
N ALA A 111 -20.62 4.22 10.23
CA ALA A 111 -20.17 4.71 11.55
C ALA A 111 -19.50 6.10 11.58
N GLY A 112 -19.46 6.82 10.46
CA GLY A 112 -18.75 8.10 10.36
C GLY A 112 -17.23 7.95 10.29
N LYS A 113 -16.54 9.09 10.26
CA LYS A 113 -15.06 9.17 10.32
C LYS A 113 -14.64 9.05 11.79
N PRO A 114 -13.67 8.19 12.14
CA PRO A 114 -13.12 8.16 13.48
C PRO A 114 -12.43 9.48 13.80
N LEU A 115 -12.47 9.89 15.07
CA LEU A 115 -11.81 11.11 15.55
C LEU A 115 -10.30 10.92 15.60
N TYR A 116 -9.85 9.80 16.18
CA TYR A 116 -8.45 9.42 16.32
C TYR A 116 -8.34 7.90 16.56
N SER A 117 -7.11 7.39 16.55
CA SER A 117 -6.79 6.03 17.04
C SER A 117 -6.11 6.14 18.40
N LEU A 118 -6.50 5.33 19.37
CA LEU A 118 -5.79 5.24 20.64
C LEU A 118 -4.75 4.12 20.58
N TRP A 119 -3.49 4.40 20.87
CA TRP A 119 -2.43 3.39 20.87
C TRP A 119 -1.39 3.67 21.95
N ASN A 120 -1.19 2.73 22.88
CA ASN A 120 -0.29 2.89 24.02
C ASN A 120 -0.50 4.22 24.78
N GLY A 121 -1.77 4.58 25.02
CA GLY A 121 -2.16 5.83 25.68
C GLY A 121 -2.01 7.10 24.82
N LYS A 122 -1.52 7.00 23.58
CA LYS A 122 -1.37 8.13 22.66
C LYS A 122 -2.55 8.23 21.70
N ARG A 123 -3.02 9.45 21.47
CA ARG A 123 -4.00 9.76 20.42
C ARG A 123 -3.25 9.98 19.11
N LEU A 124 -3.57 9.18 18.11
CA LEU A 124 -2.96 9.25 16.79
C LEU A 124 -4.00 9.67 15.76
N GLY A 125 -3.66 10.67 14.95
CA GLY A 125 -4.39 11.00 13.75
C GLY A 125 -4.32 9.87 12.72
N TYR A 126 -5.08 9.99 11.63
CA TYR A 126 -5.20 8.91 10.65
C TYR A 126 -3.87 8.49 10.01
N ILE A 127 -3.02 9.45 9.66
CA ILE A 127 -1.71 9.19 9.04
C ILE A 127 -0.74 8.60 10.07
N GLU A 128 -0.70 9.16 11.28
CA GLU A 128 0.17 8.66 12.36
C GLU A 128 -0.19 7.24 12.77
N ALA A 129 -1.50 6.94 12.86
CA ALA A 129 -1.99 5.59 13.13
C ALA A 129 -1.64 4.61 11.99
N ARG A 130 -1.59 5.09 10.74
CA ARG A 130 -1.16 4.27 9.60
C ARG A 130 0.31 3.84 9.74
N LYS A 131 1.18 4.81 10.07
CA LYS A 131 2.62 4.60 10.28
C LYS A 131 2.93 3.77 11.53
N THR A 132 2.24 4.05 12.63
CA THR A 132 2.55 3.48 13.96
C THR A 132 1.87 2.13 14.20
N ILE A 133 0.66 1.94 13.68
CA ILE A 133 -0.16 0.76 13.98
C ILE A 133 -0.32 -0.12 12.74
N TYR A 134 -0.97 0.42 11.70
CA TYR A 134 -1.47 -0.40 10.60
C TYR A 134 -0.36 -1.02 9.75
N ALA A 135 0.58 -0.23 9.23
CA ALA A 135 1.62 -0.74 8.33
C ALA A 135 2.57 -1.73 9.06
N PRO A 136 3.08 -1.43 10.27
CA PRO A 136 3.89 -2.38 11.04
C PRO A 136 3.15 -3.69 11.36
N LEU A 137 1.92 -3.61 11.89
CA LEU A 137 1.16 -4.83 12.22
C LEU A 137 0.84 -5.64 10.97
N TYR A 138 0.45 -4.98 9.87
CA TYR A 138 0.18 -5.65 8.62
C TYR A 138 1.41 -6.37 8.09
N ALA A 139 2.55 -5.68 8.05
CA ALA A 139 3.84 -6.24 7.67
C ALA A 139 4.20 -7.47 8.50
N LYS A 140 4.17 -7.32 9.83
CA LYS A 140 4.45 -8.39 10.79
C LYS A 140 3.64 -9.65 10.52
N TYR A 141 2.33 -9.56 10.29
CA TYR A 141 1.50 -10.73 10.08
C TYR A 141 1.55 -11.27 8.64
N VAL A 142 1.63 -10.40 7.63
CA VAL A 142 1.58 -10.84 6.23
C VAL A 142 2.85 -11.60 5.85
N GLU A 143 4.02 -11.18 6.34
CA GLU A 143 5.30 -11.84 6.08
C GLU A 143 5.33 -13.31 6.51
N GLN A 144 4.56 -13.65 7.55
CA GLN A 144 4.50 -15.02 8.09
C GLN A 144 3.65 -15.96 7.21
N THR A 145 2.91 -15.42 6.24
CA THR A 145 2.00 -16.22 5.41
C THR A 145 2.71 -16.91 4.25
N ASP A 146 2.26 -18.12 3.91
CA ASP A 146 2.76 -18.81 2.71
C ASP A 146 2.40 -18.07 1.42
N ALA A 147 1.30 -17.31 1.43
CA ALA A 147 0.92 -16.48 0.29
C ALA A 147 1.93 -15.35 0.05
N TYR A 148 2.43 -14.70 1.11
CA TYR A 148 3.51 -13.72 0.98
C TYR A 148 4.81 -14.35 0.53
N LYS A 149 5.20 -15.52 1.07
CA LYS A 149 6.41 -16.24 0.62
C LYS A 149 6.36 -16.51 -0.89
N LYS A 150 5.24 -17.05 -1.40
CA LYS A 150 5.03 -17.26 -2.84
C LYS A 150 5.12 -15.95 -3.64
N LEU A 151 4.53 -14.86 -3.14
CA LEU A 151 4.60 -13.55 -3.79
C LEU A 151 6.05 -13.03 -3.85
N ASN A 152 6.79 -13.18 -2.76
CA ASN A 152 8.20 -12.80 -2.67
C ASN A 152 9.06 -13.64 -3.63
N ASP A 153 8.81 -14.95 -3.73
CA ASP A 153 9.51 -15.81 -4.68
C ASP A 153 9.26 -15.38 -6.14
N ILE A 154 8.03 -15.00 -6.47
CA ILE A 154 7.68 -14.45 -7.79
C ILE A 154 8.42 -13.12 -8.02
N TYR A 155 8.43 -12.23 -7.02
CA TYR A 155 9.13 -10.96 -7.11
C TYR A 155 10.64 -11.14 -7.32
N ILE A 156 11.30 -11.96 -6.51
CA ILE A 156 12.72 -12.27 -6.66
C ILE A 156 13.00 -12.85 -8.04
N LYS A 157 12.23 -13.87 -8.45
CA LYS A 157 12.45 -14.59 -9.72
C LYS A 157 12.29 -13.70 -10.95
N TYR A 158 11.28 -12.83 -10.99
CA TYR A 158 10.91 -12.10 -12.21
C TYR A 158 11.26 -10.60 -12.20
N CYS A 159 11.43 -9.99 -11.03
CA CYS A 159 11.65 -8.54 -10.90
C CYS A 159 13.07 -8.19 -10.48
N CYS A 160 13.65 -8.95 -9.53
CA CYS A 160 15.07 -8.80 -9.18
C CYS A 160 15.98 -9.44 -10.22
N GLY A 161 15.45 -10.40 -10.98
CA GLY A 161 16.14 -11.16 -12.02
C GLY A 161 16.72 -12.47 -11.47
N ASP A 162 16.72 -13.52 -12.28
CA ASP A 162 17.71 -14.58 -12.16
C ASP A 162 19.07 -13.95 -12.52
N MET A 163 20.17 -14.32 -11.86
CA MET A 163 21.52 -13.85 -12.27
C MET A 163 21.80 -14.12 -13.76
N ASN A 164 21.04 -15.04 -14.37
CA ASN A 164 21.13 -15.40 -15.78
C ASN A 164 20.07 -14.77 -16.69
N ASP A 165 18.99 -14.19 -16.16
CA ASP A 165 17.94 -13.51 -16.95
C ASP A 165 18.14 -11.99 -16.90
N LYS A 166 18.60 -11.43 -18.02
CA LYS A 166 18.90 -9.98 -18.13
C LYS A 166 17.65 -9.11 -18.19
N GLN A 167 16.44 -9.68 -18.23
CA GLN A 167 15.20 -8.90 -18.34
C GLN A 167 14.49 -8.76 -17.00
N LYS A 168 14.72 -7.64 -16.32
CA LYS A 168 13.86 -7.20 -15.22
C LYS A 168 12.45 -6.96 -15.76
N ARG A 169 11.44 -7.60 -15.16
CA ARG A 169 10.04 -7.40 -15.54
C ARG A 169 9.33 -6.55 -14.49
N PRO A 170 8.53 -5.56 -14.90
CA PRO A 170 7.72 -4.81 -13.95
C PRO A 170 6.65 -5.71 -13.33
N MET A 171 6.38 -5.53 -12.05
CA MET A 171 5.27 -6.18 -11.34
C MET A 171 4.12 -5.21 -11.13
N ALA A 172 2.89 -5.71 -11.23
CA ALA A 172 1.69 -4.96 -10.88
C ALA A 172 1.00 -5.62 -9.68
N LEU A 173 0.89 -4.90 -8.57
CA LEU A 173 0.06 -5.28 -7.44
C LEU A 173 -1.33 -4.68 -7.60
N LEU A 174 -2.34 -5.51 -7.36
CA LEU A 174 -3.73 -5.16 -7.59
C LEU A 174 -4.46 -5.04 -6.24
N ASP A 175 -5.07 -3.88 -5.97
CA ASP A 175 -5.76 -3.60 -4.69
C ASP A 175 -7.02 -2.76 -4.93
N PHE A 176 -8.03 -2.89 -4.07
CA PHE A 176 -9.22 -2.04 -4.06
C PHE A 176 -8.91 -0.57 -3.87
N ASP A 177 -7.95 -0.27 -3.00
CA ASP A 177 -7.50 1.10 -2.71
C ASP A 177 -6.15 1.39 -3.39
N GLY A 178 -5.77 0.60 -4.40
CA GLY A 178 -4.55 0.77 -5.17
C GLY A 178 -4.66 1.87 -6.23
N TRP A 179 -3.54 2.49 -6.61
CA TRP A 179 -3.47 3.49 -7.69
C TRP A 179 -2.01 3.70 -8.12
N ASP A 180 -1.79 4.17 -9.35
CA ASP A 180 -0.46 4.25 -9.97
C ASP A 180 0.35 5.44 -9.42
N HIS A 181 0.95 5.27 -8.24
CA HIS A 181 1.73 6.32 -7.58
C HIS A 181 2.95 6.79 -8.38
N LEU A 182 3.66 5.87 -9.04
CA LEU A 182 4.80 6.20 -9.91
C LEU A 182 4.35 6.99 -11.13
N GLY A 183 3.24 6.60 -11.76
CA GLY A 183 2.64 7.36 -12.86
C GLY A 183 2.19 8.77 -12.46
N GLN A 184 1.96 9.01 -11.16
CA GLN A 184 1.65 10.32 -10.60
C GLN A 184 2.87 11.04 -10.00
N GLY A 185 4.06 10.44 -10.08
CA GLY A 185 5.29 11.03 -9.57
C GLY A 185 5.44 11.02 -8.04
N TYR A 186 4.76 10.11 -7.34
CA TYR A 186 4.88 9.96 -5.89
C TYR A 186 5.72 8.75 -5.51
N SER A 187 6.60 8.93 -4.51
CA SER A 187 7.30 7.82 -3.84
C SER A 187 6.41 7.11 -2.82
N LEU A 188 6.83 5.95 -2.32
CA LEU A 188 6.08 5.25 -1.26
C LEU A 188 6.05 6.05 0.06
N GLU A 189 7.13 6.75 0.38
CA GLU A 189 7.23 7.67 1.51
C GLU A 189 6.22 8.81 1.40
N GLU A 190 6.01 9.36 0.21
CA GLU A 190 5.00 10.39 0.01
C GLU A 190 3.57 9.83 0.04
N VAL A 191 3.37 8.59 -0.42
CA VAL A 191 2.05 7.94 -0.40
C VAL A 191 1.54 7.77 1.02
N ILE A 192 2.39 7.38 1.98
CA ILE A 192 1.93 7.12 3.34
C ILE A 192 1.39 8.36 4.04
N ASP A 193 1.88 9.54 3.67
CA ASP A 193 1.47 10.83 4.22
C ASP A 193 0.24 11.43 3.54
N LYS A 194 -0.29 10.77 2.49
CA LYS A 194 -1.53 11.22 1.84
C LYS A 194 -2.78 10.71 2.55
N GLU A 195 -3.67 11.64 2.87
CA GLU A 195 -5.05 11.31 3.25
C GLU A 195 -5.86 10.84 2.02
N LYS A 196 -5.60 11.47 0.86
CA LYS A 196 -6.20 11.12 -0.43
C LYS A 196 -5.17 11.19 -1.56
N PRO A 197 -5.23 10.26 -2.54
CA PRO A 197 -6.01 9.01 -2.53
C PRO A 197 -5.62 8.08 -1.36
N LYS A 198 -6.51 7.15 -0.99
CA LYS A 198 -6.27 6.24 0.13
C LYS A 198 -5.13 5.28 -0.23
N MET A 199 -4.40 4.84 0.79
CA MET A 199 -3.36 3.82 0.66
C MET A 199 -3.93 2.45 1.04
N GLY A 200 -3.99 1.53 0.08
CA GLY A 200 -4.35 0.12 0.30
C GLY A 200 -3.24 -0.73 0.92
N HIS A 201 -3.50 -2.04 1.00
CA HIS A 201 -2.55 -3.05 1.46
C HIS A 201 -1.38 -3.25 0.49
N ALA A 202 -1.61 -3.10 -0.81
CA ALA A 202 -0.58 -3.29 -1.84
C ALA A 202 0.61 -2.34 -1.70
N PHE A 203 0.43 -1.15 -1.11
CA PHE A 203 1.56 -0.25 -0.83
C PHE A 203 2.48 -0.79 0.26
N VAL A 204 1.91 -1.39 1.31
CA VAL A 204 2.71 -2.06 2.35
C VAL A 204 3.41 -3.27 1.76
N LEU A 205 2.72 -4.07 0.94
CA LEU A 205 3.34 -5.20 0.23
C LEU A 205 4.48 -4.76 -0.70
N ALA A 206 4.33 -3.65 -1.43
CA ALA A 206 5.40 -3.11 -2.25
C ALA A 206 6.61 -2.73 -1.40
N GLY A 207 6.40 -2.02 -0.28
CA GLY A 207 7.48 -1.70 0.65
C GLY A 207 8.19 -2.94 1.23
N LEU A 208 7.43 -4.01 1.51
CA LEU A 208 8.01 -5.28 1.95
C LEU A 208 8.89 -5.93 0.88
N LEU A 209 8.37 -6.06 -0.36
CA LEU A 209 9.06 -6.69 -1.48
C LEU A 209 10.32 -5.92 -1.88
N GLU A 210 10.27 -4.58 -1.88
CA GLU A 210 11.39 -3.72 -2.25
C GLU A 210 12.36 -3.45 -1.08
N ASN A 211 12.14 -4.07 0.08
CA ASN A 211 12.87 -3.77 1.32
C ASN A 211 12.85 -2.27 1.68
N ASN A 212 11.81 -1.55 1.25
CA ASN A 212 11.56 -0.15 1.57
C ASN A 212 10.47 -0.06 2.64
N LEU A 213 10.87 -0.08 3.91
CA LEU A 213 9.97 0.05 5.06
C LEU A 213 9.64 1.52 5.34
N PHE A 214 9.03 2.20 4.36
CA PHE A 214 8.75 3.65 4.36
C PHE A 214 7.87 4.16 5.51
N TRP A 215 7.30 3.26 6.32
CA TRP A 215 6.55 3.59 7.52
C TRP A 215 7.39 3.66 8.80
N LEU A 216 8.63 3.18 8.76
CA LEU A 216 9.58 3.22 9.88
C LEU A 216 10.43 4.50 9.84
N SER A 217 10.91 4.93 11.00
CA SER A 217 11.97 5.92 11.12
C SER A 217 13.34 5.33 10.71
N GLU A 218 14.33 6.17 10.39
CA GLU A 218 15.66 5.70 9.98
C GLU A 218 16.34 4.74 10.99
N PRO A 219 16.30 4.99 12.32
CA PRO A 219 16.82 4.03 13.29
C PRO A 219 16.12 2.67 13.26
N GLU A 220 14.79 2.68 13.08
CA GLU A 220 13.99 1.45 12.98
C GLU A 220 14.26 0.71 11.67
N LYS A 221 14.48 1.42 10.55
CA LYS A 221 14.86 0.82 9.26
C LYS A 221 16.19 0.08 9.35
N SER A 222 17.20 0.70 9.96
CA SER A 222 18.51 0.05 10.16
C SER A 222 18.38 -1.23 10.98
N THR A 223 17.62 -1.17 12.07
CA THR A 223 17.33 -2.34 12.92
C THR A 223 16.62 -3.44 12.13
N ALA A 224 15.61 -3.07 11.33
CA ALA A 224 14.88 -4.02 10.49
C ALA A 224 15.75 -4.69 9.43
N GLU A 225 16.68 -3.94 8.83
CA GLU A 225 17.61 -4.47 7.84
C GLU A 225 18.59 -5.48 8.47
N GLU A 226 19.09 -5.18 9.67
CA GLU A 226 19.96 -6.09 10.43
C GLU A 226 19.24 -7.40 10.78
N LEU A 227 18.02 -7.32 11.30
CA LEU A 227 17.19 -8.49 11.60
C LEU A 227 16.96 -9.35 10.35
N ARG A 228 16.62 -8.72 9.22
CA ARG A 228 16.40 -9.43 7.95
C ARG A 228 17.66 -10.11 7.42
N LYS A 229 18.84 -9.49 7.58
CA LYS A 229 20.13 -10.12 7.23
C LYS A 229 20.40 -11.35 8.09
N GLY A 230 19.95 -11.36 9.35
CA GLY A 230 20.00 -12.51 10.25
C GLY A 230 18.96 -13.61 9.97
N GLY A 231 18.06 -13.39 9.00
CA GLY A 231 16.92 -14.28 8.76
C GLY A 231 15.79 -14.15 9.79
N GLU A 232 15.82 -13.10 10.61
CA GLU A 232 14.78 -12.77 11.57
C GLU A 232 13.63 -12.01 10.89
N LEU A 233 12.43 -12.11 11.46
CA LEU A 233 11.22 -11.48 10.92
C LEU A 233 10.97 -10.14 11.59
N LEU A 234 10.19 -9.26 10.97
CA LEU A 234 9.79 -7.96 11.57
C LEU A 234 8.95 -8.08 12.86
N LYS A 235 8.66 -9.30 13.34
CA LYS A 235 7.88 -9.50 14.57
C LYS A 235 8.62 -9.00 15.82
N ASP A 236 9.93 -8.81 15.71
CA ASP A 236 10.85 -8.48 16.80
C ASP A 236 11.16 -6.97 16.88
N ILE A 237 10.45 -6.15 16.09
CA ILE A 237 10.40 -4.67 16.13
C ILE A 237 9.05 -4.24 16.71
#